data_AF-A0A1M5CYI3-F1
#
_entry.id   AF-A0A1M5CYI3-F1
#
_cell.length_a   1.000
_cell.length_b   1.000
_cell.length_c   1.000
_cell.angle_alpha   90.00
_cell.angle_beta   90.00
_cell.angle_gamma   90.00
#
_symmetry.space_group_name_H-M   'P 1'
#
loop_
_entity.id
_entity.type
_entity.pdbx_description
1 polymer ?
#
loop_
_entity_poly.entity_id
_entity_poly.type
_entity_poly.pdbx_seq_one_letter_code
_entity_poly.pdbx_strand_id
1 'polypeptide(L)'
;MVHASLGEIRVFHDRVVFSAPIEASGATREPLTITVTFQGCSDRGLCYPPEQVELEALHGSPPAAFATPSPRDTADNPNGAP
;
A
#
# COMPACT_ATOMS: atom_id res chain seq x y z
N MET A 1 -7.15 14.23 12.31
CA MET A 1 -6.91 14.37 13.77
C MET A 1 -5.71 15.29 13.94
N VAL A 2 -5.77 16.30 14.82
CA VAL A 2 -4.65 17.23 15.02
C VAL A 2 -3.77 16.70 16.15
N HIS A 3 -2.57 16.23 15.81
CA HIS A 3 -1.59 15.77 16.80
C HIS A 3 -0.72 16.95 17.25
N ALA A 4 -0.44 17.03 18.55
CA ALA A 4 0.22 18.18 19.17
C ALA A 4 1.60 18.52 18.57
N SER A 5 2.37 17.52 18.12
CA SER A 5 3.71 17.74 17.52
C SER A 5 3.79 17.44 16.02
N LEU A 6 2.76 16.81 15.44
CA LEU A 6 2.76 16.42 14.00
C LEU A 6 1.76 17.26 13.18
N GLY A 7 0.96 18.11 13.82
CA GLY A 7 -0.06 18.91 13.16
C GLY A 7 -1.24 18.07 12.67
N GLU A 8 -1.88 18.50 11.59
CA GLU A 8 -2.94 17.71 10.97
C GLU A 8 -2.36 16.47 10.28
N ILE A 9 -2.73 15.30 10.81
CA ILE A 9 -2.34 14.03 10.23
C ILE A 9 -3.57 13.23 9.80
N ARG A 10 -3.39 12.47 8.72
CA ARG A 10 -4.33 11.43 8.31
C ARG A 10 -4.04 10.18 9.12
N VAL A 11 -5.07 9.71 9.81
CA VAL A 11 -5.06 8.44 10.54
C VAL A 11 -5.99 7.47 9.82
N PHE A 12 -5.61 6.19 9.81
CA PHE A 12 -6.41 5.12 9.22
C PHE A 12 -6.91 4.22 10.34
N HIS A 13 -8.22 3.98 10.36
CA HIS A 13 -8.85 3.01 11.26
C HIS A 13 -9.14 1.71 10.51
N ASP A 14 -9.34 0.63 11.26
CA ASP A 14 -9.62 -0.72 10.75
C ASP A 14 -8.50 -1.27 9.87
N ARG A 15 -8.63 -1.15 8.55
CA ARG A 15 -7.70 -1.73 7.57
C ARG A 15 -7.21 -0.66 6.60
N VAL A 16 -5.89 -0.58 6.45
CA VAL A 16 -5.24 0.20 5.39
C VAL A 16 -4.78 -0.73 4.27
N VAL A 17 -5.04 -0.34 3.02
CA VAL A 17 -4.51 -1.00 1.82
C VAL A 17 -3.84 0.07 0.98
N PHE A 18 -2.59 -0.15 0.58
CA PHE A 18 -1.84 0.78 -0.26
C PHE A 18 -1.12 0.01 -1.37
N SER A 19 -0.92 0.68 -2.50
CA SER A 19 -0.17 0.17 -3.64
C SER A 19 0.96 1.15 -3.96
N ALA A 20 2.19 0.64 -4.06
CA ALA A 20 3.34 1.43 -4.48
C ALA A 20 3.91 0.78 -5.76
N PRO A 21 3.93 1.50 -6.90
CA PRO A 21 4.61 0.99 -8.09
C PRO A 21 6.12 0.99 -7.81
N ILE A 22 6.76 -0.16 -8.02
CA ILE A 22 8.21 -0.30 -7.89
C ILE A 22 8.77 -0.51 -9.29
N GLU A 23 9.60 0.43 -9.74
CA GLU A 23 10.31 0.29 -11.01
C GLU A 23 11.49 -0.66 -10.83
N ALA A 24 11.52 -1.75 -11.59
CA ALA A 24 12.64 -2.66 -11.59
C ALA A 24 13.78 -2.07 -12.46
N SER A 25 14.90 -1.74 -11.83
CA SER A 25 16.13 -1.33 -12.50
C SER A 25 17.04 -2.54 -12.74
N GLY A 26 16.71 -3.35 -13.75
CA GLY A 26 17.55 -4.47 -14.18
C GLY A 26 16.78 -5.71 -14.63
N ALA A 27 17.49 -6.66 -15.24
CA ALA A 27 16.93 -7.95 -15.69
C ALA A 27 16.87 -9.01 -14.57
N THR A 28 17.35 -8.69 -13.38
CA THR A 28 17.39 -9.62 -12.25
C THR A 28 16.02 -9.71 -11.60
N ARG A 29 15.49 -10.93 -11.58
CA ARG A 29 14.16 -11.29 -11.09
C ARG A 29 14.23 -11.81 -9.64
N GLU A 30 15.08 -11.21 -8.82
CA GLU A 30 15.31 -11.63 -7.44
C GLU A 30 14.18 -11.12 -6.52
N PRO A 31 13.86 -11.83 -5.42
CA PRO A 31 12.93 -11.32 -4.43
C PRO A 31 13.38 -9.95 -3.91
N LEU A 32 12.47 -8.98 -3.90
CA LEU A 32 12.74 -7.65 -3.37
C LEU A 32 12.40 -7.60 -1.87
N THR A 33 13.40 -7.33 -1.03
CA THR A 33 13.17 -7.07 0.39
C THR A 33 12.59 -5.66 0.59
N ILE A 34 11.46 -5.58 1.28
CA ILE A 34 10.73 -4.35 1.58
C ILE A 34 10.60 -4.22 3.09
N THR A 35 11.11 -3.12 3.65
CA THR A 35 10.86 -2.75 5.05
C THR A 35 9.70 -1.76 5.11
N VAL A 36 8.64 -2.13 5.82
CA VAL A 36 7.49 -1.27 6.08
C VAL A 36 7.60 -0.73 7.50
N THR A 37 7.75 0.59 7.62
CA THR A 37 7.74 1.28 8.92
C THR A 37 6.41 1.99 9.13
N PHE A 38 5.79 1.79 10.29
CA PHE A 38 4.52 2.45 10.63
C PHE A 38 4.43 2.76 12.12
N GLN A 39 3.50 3.64 12.47
CA GLN A 39 3.24 4.02 13.86
C GLN A 39 1.73 4.15 14.06
N GLY A 40 1.25 3.60 15.17
CA GLY A 40 -0.13 3.71 15.61
C GLY A 40 -0.27 4.53 16.89
N CYS A 41 -1.49 5.00 17.13
CA CYS A 41 -1.87 5.64 18.38
C CYS A 41 -3.14 4.97 18.91
N SER A 42 -3.25 4.84 20.22
CA SER A 42 -4.50 4.53 20.90
C SER A 42 -5.38 5.78 20.97
N ASP A 43 -6.70 5.60 20.78
CA ASP A 43 -7.68 6.67 20.98
C ASP A 43 -7.68 7.24 22.41
N ARG A 44 -7.02 6.56 23.36
CA ARG A 44 -6.81 7.03 24.74
C ARG A 44 -5.59 7.96 24.90
N GLY A 45 -4.94 8.33 23.80
CA GLY A 45 -3.84 9.30 23.78
C GLY A 45 -2.44 8.72 23.95
N LEU A 46 -2.26 7.40 23.76
CA LEU A 46 -0.93 6.77 23.77
C LEU A 46 -0.43 6.58 22.34
N CYS A 47 0.72 7.15 22.00
CA CYS A 47 1.41 6.86 20.74
C CYS A 47 2.41 5.72 20.96
N TYR A 48 2.35 4.68 20.14
CA TYR A 48 3.32 3.59 20.18
C TYR A 48 4.62 4.00 19.49
N PRO A 49 5.76 3.37 19.79
CA PRO A 49 6.99 3.55 19.01
C PRO A 49 6.80 3.12 17.54
N PRO A 50 7.66 3.58 16.62
CA PRO A 50 7.67 3.07 15.26
C PRO A 50 7.95 1.57 15.22
N GLU A 51 7.15 0.84 14.46
CA GLU A 51 7.28 -0.59 14.21
C GLU A 51 7.81 -0.82 12.79
N GLN A 52 8.57 -1.90 12.60
CA GLN A 52 9.12 -2.30 11.31
C GLN A 52 8.72 -3.74 10.99
N VAL A 53 8.27 -3.97 9.76
CA VAL A 53 7.99 -5.30 9.22
C VAL A 53 8.78 -5.48 7.94
N GLU A 54 9.57 -6.55 7.87
CA GLU A 54 10.27 -6.95 6.65
C GLU A 54 9.40 -7.92 5.84
N LEU A 55 9.29 -7.66 4.55
CA LEU A 55 8.52 -8.43 3.59
C LEU A 55 9.41 -8.78 2.39
N GLU A 56 9.18 -9.94 1.77
CA GLU A 56 9.78 -10.29 0.49
C GLU A 56 8.72 -10.22 -0.62
N ALA A 57 8.97 -9.39 -1.63
CA ALA A 57 8.12 -9.26 -2.80
C ALA A 57 8.69 -10.09 -3.96
N LEU A 58 7.95 -11.11 -4.36
CA LEU A 58 8.25 -11.89 -5.56
C LEU A 58 7.79 -11.14 -6.82
N HIS A 59 8.53 -11.31 -7.91
CA HIS A 59 8.12 -10.77 -9.21
C HIS A 59 6.87 -11.47 -9.73
N GLY A 60 5.85 -10.69 -10.10
CA GLY A 60 4.63 -11.21 -10.71
C GLY A 60 3.47 -10.25 -10.55
N SER A 61 2.27 -10.73 -10.83
CA SER A 61 1.05 -9.99 -10.50
C SER A 61 0.73 -10.13 -9.00
N PRO A 62 0.16 -9.09 -8.37
CA PRO A 62 -0.34 -9.21 -7.00
C PRO A 62 -1.42 -10.31 -6.90
N PRO A 63 -1.63 -10.89 -5.70
CA PRO A 63 -2.75 -11.80 -5.48
C PRO A 63 -4.08 -11.15 -5.86
N ALA A 64 -5.05 -11.94 -6.31
CA ALA A 64 -6.34 -11.42 -6.79
C ALA A 64 -7.06 -10.52 -5.77
N ALA A 65 -6.90 -10.78 -4.47
CA ALA A 65 -7.46 -9.96 -3.39
C ALA A 65 -6.90 -8.52 -3.33
N PHE A 66 -5.76 -8.27 -3.97
CA PHE A 66 -5.05 -6.99 -3.97
C PHE A 66 -4.79 -6.45 -5.39
N ALA A 67 -5.38 -7.06 -6.42
CA ALA A 67 -5.29 -6.54 -7.78
C ALA A 67 -6.21 -5.32 -7.92
N THR A 68 -5.64 -4.14 -8.15
CA THR A 68 -6.42 -2.97 -8.60
C THR A 68 -6.80 -3.17 -10.07
N PRO A 69 -8.08 -3.02 -10.46
CA PRO A 69 -8.46 -3.08 -11.87
C PRO A 69 -7.73 -1.97 -12.63
N SER A 70 -7.02 -2.35 -13.70
CA SER A 70 -6.31 -1.41 -14.55
C SER A 70 -7.34 -0.61 -15.36
N PRO A 71 -7.24 0.73 -15.46
CA PRO A 71 -8.16 1.54 -16.28
C PRO A 71 -8.20 1.15 -17.76
N ARG A 72 -7.23 0.35 -18.23
CA ARG A 72 -7.11 -0.09 -19.63
C ARG A 72 -8.09 -1.20 -20.01
N ASP A 73 -8.61 -1.97 -19.05
CA ASP A 73 -9.51 -3.08 -19.35
C ASP A 73 -10.94 -2.61 -19.70
N THR A 74 -11.30 -1.37 -19.39
CA THR A 74 -12.60 -0.77 -19.78
C THR A 74 -12.59 -0.23 -21.22
N ALA A 75 -11.42 0.02 -21.80
CA ALA A 75 -11.31 0.63 -23.14
C ALA A 75 -11.36 -0.38 -24.30
N ASP A 76 -11.35 -1.69 -24.02
CA ASP A 76 -11.32 -2.76 -25.03
C ASP A 76 -12.59 -3.63 -25.05
N ASN A 77 -13.69 -3.16 -24.44
CA ASN A 77 -14.99 -3.83 -24.59
C ASN A 77 -15.83 -3.17 -25.69
N PRO A 78 -15.96 -3.76 -26.90
CA PRO A 78 -16.81 -3.24 -27.97
C PRO A 78 -18.32 -3.36 -27.71
N ASN A 79 -18.76 -3.85 -26.55
CA ASN A 79 -20.18 -4.11 -26.25
C ASN A 79 -20.71 -3.39 -24.99
N GLY A 80 -20.45 -2.10 -24.86
CA GLY A 80 -21.09 -1.22 -23.86
C GLY A 80 -21.92 -0.13 -24.52
N ALA A 81 -23.06 -0.48 -25.10
CA ALA A 81 -24.08 0.49 -25.54
C ALA A 81 -24.74 1.16 -24.30
N PRO A 82 -25.21 2.42 -24.43
CA PRO A 82 -25.65 3.26 -23.30
C PRO A 82 -26.88 2.76 -22.56
#